data_AF-P0CE15-F1
#
_entry.id   AF-P0CE15-F1
#
_cell.length_a   1.000
_cell.length_b   1.000
_cell.length_c   1.000
_cell.angle_alpha   90.00
_cell.angle_beta   90.00
_cell.angle_gamma   90.00
#
_symmetry.space_group_name_H-M   'P 1'
#
loop_
_entity.id
_entity.type
_entity.pdbx_description
1 polymer ?
#
loop_
_entity_poly.entity_id
_entity_poly.type
_entity_poly.pdbx_seq_one_letter_code
_entity_poly.pdbx_strand_id
1 'polypeptide(L)'
;MALKDTAKKMTDLLESIQQNLLKAEKGNKAAAQRVRTESIKLEKIAKVYRKESIKAEKMGLMKKSKAAAKKAKAAAKKPVRAAKTVAKKACTKRTCATKAKVKPTKKAAPKTKVKTAKKTRSTKK
;
A
#
# COMPACT_ATOMS: atom_id res chain seq x y z
N MET A 1 -1.92 13.28 -1.76
CA MET A 1 -2.55 13.07 -0.44
C MET A 1 -1.47 12.52 0.47
N ALA A 2 -1.48 12.82 1.76
CA ALA A 2 -0.54 12.16 2.64
C ALA A 2 -0.94 10.68 2.67
N LEU A 3 0.04 9.78 2.74
CA LEU A 3 -0.22 8.34 2.96
C LEU A 3 -1.21 8.09 4.10
N LYS A 4 -1.21 8.98 5.09
CA LYS A 4 -2.14 9.00 6.22
C LYS A 4 -3.61 9.16 5.81
N ASP A 5 -3.91 10.02 4.84
CA ASP A 5 -5.30 10.27 4.40
C ASP A 5 -5.84 9.06 3.64
N THR A 6 -5.02 8.46 2.78
CA THR A 6 -5.39 7.24 2.04
C THR A 6 -5.52 6.05 2.98
N ALA A 7 -4.66 5.95 4.00
CA ALA A 7 -4.78 4.93 5.04
C ALA A 7 -6.08 5.07 5.83
N LYS A 8 -6.45 6.29 6.27
CA LYS A 8 -7.73 6.56 6.94
C LYS A 8 -8.93 6.15 6.07
N LYS A 9 -8.94 6.56 4.79
CA LYS A 9 -10.01 6.14 3.86
C LYS A 9 -10.11 4.62 3.71
N MET A 10 -8.98 3.91 3.79
CA MET A 10 -8.97 2.45 3.73
C MET A 10 -9.51 1.82 5.02
N THR A 11 -9.18 2.37 6.20
CA THR A 11 -9.74 1.90 7.48
C THR A 11 -11.24 2.13 7.55
N ASP A 12 -11.73 3.30 7.16
CA ASP A 12 -13.15 3.64 7.19
C ASP A 12 -13.96 2.71 6.25
N LEU A 13 -13.42 2.40 5.07
CA LEU A 13 -14.05 1.44 4.16
C LEU A 13 -14.07 0.02 4.71
N LEU A 14 -12.99 -0.42 5.37
CA LEU A 14 -12.92 -1.75 5.97
C LEU A 14 -13.93 -1.89 7.11
N GLU A 15 -14.12 -0.85 7.93
CA GLU A 15 -15.13 -0.83 8.99
C GLU A 15 -16.55 -0.91 8.41
N SER A 16 -16.85 -0.13 7.37
CA SER A 16 -18.16 -0.20 6.69
C SER A 16 -18.42 -1.58 6.08
N ILE A 17 -17.40 -2.17 5.43
CA ILE A 17 -17.49 -3.52 4.88
C ILE A 17 -17.78 -4.53 5.99
N GLN A 18 -17.08 -4.45 7.13
CA GLN A 18 -17.29 -5.35 8.26
C GLN A 18 -18.72 -5.25 8.80
N GLN A 19 -19.25 -4.04 8.98
CA GLN A 19 -20.64 -3.83 9.40
C GLN A 19 -21.65 -4.38 8.38
N ASN A 20 -21.38 -4.22 7.08
CA ASN A 20 -22.25 -4.74 6.03
C ASN A 20 -22.13 -6.27 5.88
N LEU A 21 -20.97 -6.87 6.15
CA LEU A 21 -20.80 -8.32 6.16
C LEU A 21 -21.66 -8.97 7.25
N LEU A 22 -21.68 -8.42 8.47
CA LEU A 22 -22.56 -8.89 9.55
C LEU A 22 -24.06 -8.82 9.19
N LYS A 23 -24.45 -7.84 8.34
CA LYS A 23 -25.82 -7.73 7.83
C LYS A 23 -26.08 -8.69 6.66
N ALA A 24 -25.07 -8.92 5.81
CA ALA A 24 -25.14 -9.83 4.67
C ALA A 24 -25.24 -11.29 5.13
N GLU A 25 -24.54 -11.67 6.20
CA GLU A 25 -24.63 -12.99 6.85
C GLU A 25 -26.05 -13.28 7.35
N LYS A 26 -26.77 -12.25 7.80
CA LYS A 26 -28.20 -12.34 8.18
C LYS A 26 -29.17 -12.41 6.99
N GLY A 27 -28.67 -12.53 5.76
CA GLY A 27 -29.49 -12.61 4.55
C GLY A 27 -29.93 -11.27 3.96
N ASN A 28 -29.36 -10.13 4.41
CA ASN A 28 -29.71 -8.82 3.86
C ASN A 28 -29.07 -8.60 2.47
N LYS A 29 -29.88 -8.73 1.41
CA LYS A 29 -29.47 -8.52 0.00
C LYS A 29 -28.87 -7.13 -0.26
N ALA A 30 -29.40 -6.09 0.39
CA ALA A 30 -28.89 -4.73 0.22
C ALA A 30 -27.50 -4.57 0.84
N ALA A 31 -27.24 -5.21 1.98
CA ALA A 31 -25.92 -5.22 2.59
C ALA A 31 -24.90 -5.98 1.74
N ALA A 32 -25.28 -7.14 1.18
CA ALA A 32 -24.43 -7.89 0.26
C ALA A 32 -24.06 -7.05 -0.99
N GLN A 33 -25.03 -6.30 -1.53
CA GLN A 33 -24.77 -5.38 -2.65
C GLN A 33 -23.85 -4.23 -2.23
N ARG A 34 -24.00 -3.67 -1.03
CA ARG A 34 -23.09 -2.66 -0.49
C ARG A 34 -21.66 -3.20 -0.36
N VAL A 35 -21.47 -4.38 0.23
CA VAL A 35 -20.15 -5.06 0.31
C VAL A 35 -19.53 -5.20 -1.08
N ARG A 36 -20.30 -5.61 -2.09
CA ARG A 36 -19.82 -5.69 -3.48
C ARG A 36 -19.38 -4.34 -4.04
N THR A 37 -20.10 -3.26 -3.74
CA THR A 37 -19.68 -1.92 -4.20
C THR A 37 -18.46 -1.40 -3.44
N GLU A 38 -18.37 -1.70 -2.15
CA GLU A 38 -17.28 -1.26 -1.28
C GLU A 38 -15.98 -2.02 -1.58
N SER A 39 -16.05 -3.29 -1.96
CA SER A 39 -14.87 -4.05 -2.38
C SER A 39 -14.23 -3.46 -3.65
N ILE A 40 -15.05 -3.00 -4.61
CA ILE A 40 -14.58 -2.29 -5.80
C ILE A 40 -13.92 -0.95 -5.42
N LYS A 41 -14.48 -0.22 -4.44
CA LYS A 41 -13.88 1.03 -3.93
C LYS A 41 -12.55 0.77 -3.22
N LEU A 42 -12.50 -0.26 -2.38
CA LEU A 42 -11.30 -0.70 -1.68
C LEU A 42 -10.18 -1.01 -2.67
N GLU A 43 -10.48 -1.72 -3.76
CA GLU A 43 -9.48 -2.01 -4.80
C GLU A 43 -8.87 -0.73 -5.41
N LYS A 44 -9.71 0.27 -5.70
CA LYS A 44 -9.25 1.56 -6.25
C LYS A 44 -8.35 2.30 -5.27
N ILE A 45 -8.75 2.38 -4.00
CA ILE A 45 -7.96 3.03 -2.95
C ILE A 45 -6.67 2.25 -2.68
N ALA A 46 -6.71 0.92 -2.67
CA ALA A 46 -5.53 0.08 -2.50
C ALA A 46 -4.50 0.29 -3.60
N LYS A 47 -4.93 0.47 -4.85
CA LYS A 47 -4.05 0.85 -5.95
C LYS A 47 -3.40 2.23 -5.73
N VAL A 48 -4.15 3.21 -5.22
CA VAL A 48 -3.61 4.53 -4.86
C VAL A 48 -2.61 4.42 -3.72
N TYR A 49 -2.97 3.73 -2.63
CA TYR A 49 -2.11 3.50 -1.47
C TYR A 49 -0.79 2.86 -1.89
N ARG A 50 -0.83 1.84 -2.76
CA ARG A 50 0.38 1.21 -3.29
C ARG A 50 1.27 2.20 -4.06
N LYS A 51 0.68 3.05 -4.91
CA LYS A 51 1.42 4.09 -5.63
C LYS A 51 2.03 5.13 -4.68
N GLU A 52 1.27 5.60 -3.71
CA GLU A 52 1.73 6.57 -2.71
C GLU A 52 2.79 5.98 -1.78
N SER A 53 2.69 4.68 -1.44
CA SER A 53 3.64 3.98 -0.57
C SER A 53 4.98 3.86 -1.26
N ILE A 54 4.99 3.40 -2.52
CA ILE A 54 6.20 3.34 -3.34
C ILE A 54 6.78 4.74 -3.54
N LYS A 55 5.93 5.77 -3.74
CA LYS A 55 6.40 7.15 -3.88
C LYS A 55 7.04 7.66 -2.59
N ALA A 56 6.47 7.37 -1.42
CA ALA A 56 7.03 7.78 -0.13
C ALA A 56 8.34 7.06 0.20
N GLU A 57 8.46 5.77 -0.14
CA GLU A 57 9.70 5.01 -0.04
C GLU A 57 10.78 5.60 -0.96
N LYS A 58 10.45 5.86 -2.23
CA LYS A 58 11.37 6.47 -3.20
C LYS A 58 11.79 7.89 -2.82
N MET A 59 10.87 8.68 -2.27
CA MET A 59 11.14 10.04 -1.79
C MET A 59 11.84 10.06 -0.42
N GLY A 60 12.06 8.90 0.21
CA GLY A 60 12.78 8.80 1.48
C GLY A 60 12.04 9.35 2.69
N LEU A 61 10.73 9.66 2.59
CA LEU A 61 9.94 10.21 3.70
C LEU A 61 9.62 9.18 4.81
N MET A 62 9.84 7.89 4.54
CA MET A 62 9.73 6.81 5.53
C MET A 62 11.04 6.52 6.28
N LYS A 63 12.12 7.27 6.04
CA LYS A 63 13.28 7.23 6.92
C LYS A 63 12.88 7.85 8.25
N LYS A 64 12.49 6.99 9.20
CA LYS A 64 12.44 7.26 10.63
C LYS A 64 13.50 8.32 10.94
N SER A 65 13.00 9.46 11.39
CA SER A 65 13.79 10.63 11.69
C SER A 65 15.05 10.19 12.46
N LYS A 66 16.22 10.46 11.87
CA LYS A 66 17.49 10.45 12.60
C LYS A 66 17.52 11.47 13.76
N ALA A 67 16.41 12.18 14.00
CA ALA A 67 16.21 13.06 15.14
C ALA A 67 15.99 12.30 16.47
N ALA A 68 15.42 11.09 16.45
CA ALA A 68 15.29 10.29 17.69
C ALA A 68 16.61 9.63 18.12
N ALA A 69 17.51 9.33 17.16
CA ALA A 69 18.82 8.73 17.46
C ALA A 69 19.91 9.74 17.88
N LYS A 70 19.69 11.05 17.70
CA LYS A 70 20.64 12.09 18.12
C LYS A 70 20.41 12.66 19.52
N LYS A 71 19.22 12.49 20.12
CA LYS A 71 18.99 12.90 21.53
C LYS A 71 19.44 11.87 22.57
N ALA A 72 19.64 10.60 22.20
CA ALA A 72 20.15 9.57 23.12
C ALA A 72 21.69 9.54 23.25
N LYS A 73 22.44 10.25 22.40
CA LYS A 73 23.92 10.23 22.41
C LYS A 73 24.58 11.48 23.03
N ALA A 74 23.77 12.42 23.55
CA ALA A 74 24.24 13.66 24.17
C ALA A 74 24.29 13.61 25.71
N ALA A 75 23.77 12.56 26.35
CA ALA A 75 23.74 12.42 27.81
C ALA A 75 24.84 11.50 28.39
N ALA A 76 25.78 10.99 27.58
CA ALA A 76 26.73 9.96 28.00
C ALA A 76 28.22 10.35 27.88
N LYS A 77 28.57 11.65 27.87
CA LYS A 77 29.98 12.09 27.86
C LYS A 77 30.35 12.80 29.16
N LYS A 78 30.66 12.01 30.19
CA LYS A 78 31.58 12.45 31.26
C LYS A 78 33.02 12.21 30.78
N PRO A 79 33.94 13.17 30.92
CA PRO A 79 35.32 13.04 30.46
C PRO A 79 36.15 12.32 31.52
N VAL A 80 36.71 11.16 31.18
CA VAL A 80 37.81 10.57 31.95
C VAL A 80 38.95 10.23 30.99
N ARG A 81 39.97 11.08 31.05
CA ARG A 81 41.42 10.85 30.89
C ARG A 81 41.91 9.73 29.96
N ALA A 82 42.52 10.18 28.86
CA ALA A 82 43.91 9.95 28.46
C ALA A 82 44.53 8.54 28.58
N ALA A 83 44.77 7.90 27.42
CA ALA A 83 46.01 7.22 27.04
C ALA A 83 45.92 6.88 25.53
N LYS A 84 46.81 7.43 24.69
CA LYS A 84 47.90 6.72 23.98
C LYS A 84 47.42 5.49 23.16
N THR A 85 47.74 5.26 21.89
CA THR A 85 48.61 5.86 20.87
C THR A 85 48.54 4.94 19.62
N VAL A 86 48.91 5.48 18.45
CA VAL A 86 49.45 4.84 17.22
C VAL A 86 48.57 4.03 16.25
N ALA A 87 48.60 4.49 14.98
CA ALA A 87 48.76 3.72 13.72
C ALA A 87 47.65 2.74 13.27
N LYS A 88 47.36 2.52 11.98
CA LYS A 88 47.85 2.98 10.67
C LYS A 88 46.82 2.47 9.62
N LYS A 89 46.65 3.24 8.53
CA LYS A 89 46.47 2.82 7.11
C LYS A 89 45.41 1.74 6.79
N ALA A 90 44.30 2.10 6.13
CA ALA A 90 44.14 2.22 4.66
C ALA A 90 43.72 0.89 3.98
N CYS A 91 42.55 0.87 3.32
CA CYS A 91 42.39 0.36 1.95
C CYS A 91 40.95 0.55 1.43
N THR A 92 40.82 1.39 0.40
CA THR A 92 39.72 1.50 -0.57
C THR A 92 39.79 0.36 -1.61
N LYS A 93 38.66 -0.20 -2.07
CA LYS A 93 38.31 -0.36 -3.52
C LYS A 93 37.10 -1.29 -3.80
N ARG A 94 36.28 -0.83 -4.77
CA ARG A 94 35.65 -1.58 -5.90
C ARG A 94 34.43 -2.47 -5.62
N THR A 95 33.22 -2.11 -6.10
CA THR A 95 32.64 -2.22 -7.47
C THR A 95 32.45 -3.65 -8.00
N CYS A 96 31.19 -4.07 -8.13
CA CYS A 96 30.65 -5.05 -9.11
C CYS A 96 29.14 -4.71 -9.29
N ALA A 97 28.62 -4.34 -10.48
CA ALA A 97 28.32 -5.20 -11.64
C ALA A 97 27.29 -6.30 -11.25
N THR A 98 26.16 -6.59 -11.91
CA THR A 98 25.76 -6.49 -13.33
C THR A 98 24.36 -7.13 -13.51
N LYS A 99 23.63 -6.73 -14.58
CA LYS A 99 22.75 -7.58 -15.46
C LYS A 99 21.41 -8.11 -14.84
N ALA A 100 20.30 -8.32 -15.53
CA ALA A 100 19.95 -8.40 -16.95
C ALA A 100 18.42 -8.20 -17.17
N LYS A 101 18.08 -8.00 -18.46
CA LYS A 101 16.76 -8.05 -19.16
C LYS A 101 15.86 -9.22 -18.69
N VAL A 102 14.52 -9.18 -18.88
CA VAL A 102 13.82 -9.72 -20.07
C VAL A 102 12.31 -9.35 -20.03
N LYS A 103 11.74 -8.99 -21.20
CA LYS A 103 10.29 -8.90 -21.52
C LYS A 103 9.83 -10.19 -22.23
N PRO A 104 8.54 -10.58 -22.13
CA PRO A 104 7.74 -10.89 -23.36
C PRO A 104 6.27 -10.40 -23.25
N THR A 105 5.67 -9.70 -24.23
CA THR A 105 4.94 -10.13 -25.47
C THR A 105 3.52 -10.74 -25.30
N LYS A 106 2.53 -9.95 -25.80
CA LYS A 106 1.45 -10.26 -26.77
C LYS A 106 0.38 -11.37 -26.53
N LYS A 107 -0.83 -10.98 -27.01
CA LYS A 107 -1.96 -11.77 -27.59
C LYS A 107 -2.99 -12.42 -26.64
N ALA A 108 -4.25 -11.99 -26.73
CA ALA A 108 -5.31 -12.66 -27.52
C ALA A 108 -6.72 -12.08 -27.19
N ALA A 109 -7.52 -11.83 -28.23
CA ALA A 109 -8.99 -11.67 -28.15
C ALA A 109 -9.66 -13.06 -28.15
N PRO A 110 -10.97 -13.23 -27.86
CA PRO A 110 -12.01 -13.04 -28.89
C PRO A 110 -13.44 -12.69 -28.40
N LYS A 111 -14.31 -12.51 -29.41
CA LYS A 111 -15.73 -12.14 -29.45
C LYS A 111 -16.69 -13.24 -28.90
N THR A 112 -17.93 -12.83 -28.58
CA THR A 112 -19.24 -13.40 -29.02
C THR A 112 -20.33 -13.69 -27.94
N LYS A 113 -21.59 -13.49 -28.37
CA LYS A 113 -22.91 -14.03 -27.95
C LYS A 113 -23.63 -13.31 -26.78
N VAL A 114 -24.63 -12.46 -27.05
CA VAL A 114 -26.06 -12.75 -27.37
C VAL A 114 -26.79 -13.51 -26.26
N LYS A 115 -27.78 -12.88 -25.60
CA LYS A 115 -29.13 -13.42 -25.31
C LYS A 115 -30.01 -12.46 -24.48
N THR A 116 -31.04 -11.92 -25.14
CA THR A 116 -32.46 -11.83 -24.71
C THR A 116 -32.82 -11.54 -23.25
N ALA A 117 -33.45 -10.38 -23.01
CA ALA A 117 -34.35 -10.17 -21.87
C ALA A 117 -35.78 -9.97 -22.37
N LYS A 118 -36.58 -11.02 -22.16
CA LYS A 118 -38.03 -11.09 -22.33
C LYS A 118 -38.69 -10.62 -21.03
N LYS A 119 -39.87 -10.01 -21.15
CA LYS A 119 -40.97 -10.00 -20.15
C LYS A 119 -41.01 -8.83 -19.15
N THR A 120 -41.52 -7.69 -19.60
CA THR A 120 -42.33 -6.80 -18.75
C THR A 120 -43.75 -7.39 -18.65
N ARG A 121 -44.16 -7.66 -17.41
CA ARG A 121 -45.50 -8.14 -17.03
C ARG A 121 -46.12 -7.05 -16.17
N SER A 122 -47.34 -6.67 -16.50
CA SER A 122 -48.36 -6.04 -15.64
C SER A 122 -48.19 -4.55 -15.28
N THR A 123 -48.98 -3.73 -15.97
CA THR A 123 -49.73 -2.58 -15.41
C THR A 123 -51.10 -2.62 -16.11
N LYS A 124 -52.17 -3.00 -15.40
CA LYS A 124 -53.12 -2.10 -14.71
C LYS A 124 -54.00 -1.32 -15.70
N LYS A 125 -55.11 -1.92 -16.12
CA LYS A 125 -56.45 -1.30 -16.16
C LYS A 125 -57.51 -2.38 -16.31
#